data_AF-A0A6V7IUH1-F1
#
_entry.id   AF-A0A6V7IUH1-F1
#
_cell.length_a   1.000
_cell.length_b   1.000
_cell.length_c   1.000
_cell.angle_alpha   90.00
_cell.angle_beta   90.00
_cell.angle_gamma   90.00
#
_symmetry.space_group_name_H-M   'P 1'
#
loop_
_entity.id
_entity.type
_entity.pdbx_description
1 polymer ?
#
loop_
_entity_poly.entity_id
_entity_poly.type
_entity_poly.pdbx_seq_one_letter_code
_entity_poly.pdbx_strand_id
1 'polypeptide(L)' 'DGATALFIASQNGHVRILEVLLAHGAKTDAARTDGATPLWIAAQMGHDHVVRRLLKAGAKVDATRH' A
#
# COMPACT_ATOMS: atom_id res chain seq x y z
N ASP A 1 1.84 -4.62 15.51
CA ASP A 1 2.72 -3.95 14.53
C ASP A 1 1.96 -3.11 13.49
N GLY A 2 0.62 -3.05 13.53
CA GLY A 2 -0.16 -2.01 12.83
C GLY A 2 -0.28 -2.19 11.32
N ALA A 3 0.13 -3.34 10.79
CA ALA A 3 -0.03 -3.64 9.36
C ALA A 3 -1.51 -3.81 8.99
N THR A 4 -1.94 -3.09 7.96
CA THR A 4 -3.27 -3.25 7.37
C THR A 4 -3.28 -4.38 6.34
N ALA A 5 -4.46 -4.91 6.01
CA ALA A 5 -4.58 -5.87 4.91
C ALA A 5 -4.04 -5.30 3.58
N LEU A 6 -4.23 -3.99 3.35
CA LEU A 6 -3.70 -3.30 2.18
C LEU A 6 -2.17 -3.25 2.20
N PHE A 7 -1.56 -3.04 3.37
CA PHE A 7 -0.10 -3.10 3.53
C PHE A 7 0.45 -4.48 3.17
N ILE A 8 -0.16 -5.55 3.71
CA ILE A 8 0.29 -6.93 3.45
C ILE A 8 0.11 -7.30 1.98
N ALA A 9 -1.01 -6.94 1.35
CA ALA A 9 -1.21 -7.14 -0.08
C ALA A 9 -0.17 -6.36 -0.91
N SER A 10 0.20 -5.17 -0.46
CA SER A 10 1.19 -4.32 -1.13
C SER A 10 2.61 -4.87 -1.01
N GLN A 11 2.97 -5.38 0.17
CA GLN A 11 4.26 -6.01 0.44
C GLN A 11 4.50 -7.27 -0.40
N ASN A 12 3.44 -8.04 -0.66
CA ASN A 12 3.53 -9.30 -1.40
C ASN A 12 3.16 -9.19 -2.89
N GLY A 13 2.85 -7.98 -3.38
CA GLY A 13 2.52 -7.77 -4.79
C GLY A 13 1.14 -8.31 -5.20
N HIS A 14 0.22 -8.55 -4.25
CA HIS A 14 -1.09 -9.16 -4.49
C HIS A 14 -2.10 -8.17 -5.09
N VAL A 15 -1.92 -7.82 -6.37
CA VAL A 15 -2.72 -6.79 -7.06
C VAL A 15 -4.23 -7.03 -6.96
N ARG A 16 -4.72 -8.26 -7.21
CA ARG A 16 -6.16 -8.56 -7.16
C ARG A 16 -6.76 -8.36 -5.77
N ILE A 17 -6.04 -8.78 -4.73
CA ILE A 17 -6.49 -8.61 -3.34
C ILE A 17 -6.50 -7.11 -3.00
N LEU A 18 -5.45 -6.40 -3.39
CA LEU A 18 -5.35 -4.95 -3.22
C LEU A 18 -6.53 -4.21 -3.87
N GLU A 19 -6.92 -4.56 -5.09
CA GLU A 19 -8.09 -3.96 -5.76
C GLU A 19 -9.40 -4.17 -4.99
N VAL A 20 -9.63 -5.38 -4.48
CA VAL A 20 -10.83 -5.68 -3.67
C VAL A 20 -10.84 -4.82 -2.40
N LEU A 21 -9.70 -4.69 -1.73
CA LEU A 21 -9.58 -3.87 -0.52
C LEU A 21 -9.84 -2.38 -0.81
N LEU A 22 -9.27 -1.86 -1.89
CA LEU A 22 -9.49 -0.46 -2.31
C LEU A 22 -10.96 -0.21 -2.66
N ALA A 23 -11.63 -1.14 -3.36
CA ALA A 23 -13.05 -1.04 -3.68
C ALA A 23 -13.96 -0.99 -2.45
N HIS A 24 -13.50 -1.52 -1.30
CA HIS A 24 -14.21 -1.48 -0.02
C HIS A 24 -13.70 -0.39 0.93
N GLY A 25 -13.01 0.63 0.40
CA GLY A 25 -12.63 1.82 1.16
C GLY A 25 -11.40 1.65 2.05
N ALA A 26 -10.50 0.72 1.76
CA ALA A 26 -9.23 0.62 2.46
C ALA A 26 -8.44 1.93 2.35
N LYS A 27 -7.94 2.43 3.49
CA LYS A 27 -7.12 3.65 3.56
C LYS A 27 -5.74 3.39 2.95
N THR A 28 -5.44 4.06 1.83
CA THR A 28 -4.19 3.94 1.07
C THR A 28 -2.94 4.37 1.84
N ASP A 29 -3.08 5.36 2.73
CA ASP A 29 -1.96 5.92 3.50
C ASP A 29 -1.88 5.39 4.94
N ALA A 30 -2.64 4.35 5.28
CA ALA A 30 -2.60 3.77 6.63
C ALA A 30 -1.22 3.13 6.89
N ALA A 31 -0.44 3.77 7.76
CA ALA A 31 0.91 3.36 8.08
C ALA A 31 0.96 2.33 9.21
N ARG A 32 1.98 1.47 9.17
CA ARG A 32 2.39 0.63 10.31
C ARG A 32 2.89 1.48 11.48
N THR A 33 3.15 0.82 12.61
CA THR A 33 3.74 1.47 13.80
C THR A 33 5.13 2.07 13.55
N ASP A 34 5.83 1.59 12.52
CA ASP A 34 7.14 2.09 12.07
C ASP A 34 7.02 3.16 10.96
N GLY A 35 5.82 3.70 10.72
CA GLY A 35 5.57 4.70 9.70
C GLY A 35 5.53 4.19 8.26
N ALA A 36 5.75 2.89 8.00
CA ALA A 36 5.73 2.36 6.65
C ALA A 36 4.30 2.30 6.08
N THR A 37 4.09 2.90 4.90
CA THR A 37 2.80 2.86 4.18
C THR A 37 2.75 1.73 3.14
N PRO A 38 1.55 1.36 2.65
CA PRO A 38 1.40 0.43 1.54
C PRO A 38 2.20 0.84 0.29
N LEU A 39 2.26 2.13 -0.03
CA LEU A 39 3.03 2.62 -1.18
C LEU A 39 4.53 2.45 -0.96
N TRP A 40 5.02 2.82 0.22
CA TRP A 40 6.44 2.72 0.57
C TRP A 40 6.93 1.27 0.47
N ILE A 41 6.18 0.31 1.04
CA ILE A 41 6.59 -1.10 1.01
C ILE A 41 6.50 -1.69 -0.40
N ALA A 42 5.49 -1.33 -1.20
CA ALA A 42 5.40 -1.78 -2.58
C ALA A 42 6.56 -1.27 -3.44
N ALA A 43 6.99 -0.02 -3.23
CA ALA A 43 8.14 0.55 -3.89
C ALA A 43 9.44 -0.14 -3.45
N GLN A 44 9.62 -0.39 -2.15
CA GLN A 44 10.78 -1.12 -1.62
C GLN A 44 10.88 -2.54 -2.21
N MET A 45 9.75 -3.23 -2.36
CA MET A 45 9.70 -4.61 -2.88
C MET A 45 9.69 -4.69 -4.43
N GLY A 46 9.66 -3.54 -5.12
CA GLY A 46 9.68 -3.49 -6.59
C GLY A 46 8.35 -3.89 -7.26
N HIS A 47 7.23 -3.82 -6.55
CA HIS A 47 5.91 -4.21 -7.06
C HIS A 47 5.25 -3.07 -7.85
N ASP A 48 5.76 -2.82 -9.04
CA ASP A 48 5.36 -1.73 -9.94
C ASP A 48 3.85 -1.70 -10.26
N HIS A 49 3.22 -2.86 -10.45
CA HIS A 49 1.77 -2.95 -10.63
C HIS A 49 0.97 -2.49 -9.42
N VAL A 50 1.44 -2.82 -8.21
CA VAL A 50 0.83 -2.35 -6.96
C VAL A 50 1.01 -0.85 -6.81
N VAL A 51 2.22 -0.34 -7.04
CA VAL A 51 2.52 1.11 -6.99
C VAL A 51 1.56 1.89 -7.88
N ARG A 52 1.40 1.45 -9.14
CA ARG A 52 0.45 2.09 -10.08
C ARG A 52 -0.99 2.06 -9.59
N ARG A 53 -1.44 0.98 -8.93
CA ARG A 53 -2.80 0.90 -8.38
C ARG A 53 -2.99 1.81 -7.17
N LEU A 54 -2.04 1.84 -6.24
CA LEU A 54 -2.09 2.70 -5.06
C LEU A 54 -2.09 4.19 -5.44
N LEU A 55 -1.27 4.60 -6.40
CA LEU A 55 -1.25 5.97 -6.90
C LEU A 55 -2.58 6.36 -7.57
N LYS A 56 -3.17 5.46 -8.36
CA LYS A 56 -4.51 5.67 -8.93
C LYS A 56 -5.61 5.78 -7.86
N ALA A 57 -5.41 5.12 -6.72
CA ALA A 57 -6.31 5.21 -5.57
C ALA A 57 -6.02 6.38 -4.64
N GLY A 58 -5.10 7.29 -5.01
CA GLY A 58 -4.81 8.51 -4.26
C GLY A 58 -3.86 8.34 -3.08
N ALA A 59 -3.01 7.30 -3.08
CA ALA A 59 -1.90 7.22 -2.13
C ALA A 59 -0.96 8.42 -2.28
N LYS A 60 -0.43 8.95 -1.16
CA LYS A 60 0.55 10.04 -1.19
C LYS A 60 1.85 9.57 -1.85
N VAL A 61 2.22 10.21 -2.96
CA VAL A 61 3.41 9.84 -3.75
C VAL A 61 4.70 9.90 -2.93
N ASP A 62 4.82 10.90 -2.07
CA ASP A 62 6.01 11.12 -1.22
C ASP A 62 5.88 10.42 0.15
N ALA A 63 5.17 9.29 0.20
CA ALA A 63 5.02 8.53 1.45
C ALA A 63 6.37 8.00 1.92
N THR A 64 6.89 8.60 2.99
CA THR A 64 8.12 8.19 3.66
C THR A 64 7.82 7.36 4.91
N ARG A 65 8.77 6.51 5.29
CA ARG A 65 8.77 5.85 6.60
C ARG A 65 9.30 6.82 7.66
N HIS A 66 8.53 7.09 8.72
CA HIS A 66 8.88 8.02 9.81
C HIS A 66 9.33 7.28 11.06
#